data_AF-A0A820K1N9-F1
#
_entry.id   AF-A0A820K1N9-F1
#
_cell.length_a   1.000
_cell.length_b   1.000
_cell.length_c   1.000
_cell.angle_alpha   90.00
_cell.angle_beta   90.00
_cell.angle_gamma   90.00
#
_symmetry.space_group_name_H-M   'P 1'
#
loop_
_entity.id
_entity.type
_entity.pdbx_description
1 polymer ?
#
loop_
_entity_poly.entity_id
_entity_poly.type
_entity_poly.pdbx_seq_one_letter_code
_entity_poly.pdbx_strand_id
1 'polypeptide(L)' 'LSFQPWGSKEEHINVFLVAGDFVQAFGVYNGTIELFDHTYVIENGFGVAENHYAKW' A
#
# COMPACT_ATOMS: atom_id res chain seq x y z
N LEU A 1 4.22 -4.88 11.46
CA LEU A 1 3.20 -3.87 11.09
C LEU A 1 2.04 -4.57 10.38
N SER A 2 0.80 -4.23 10.71
CA SER A 2 -0.41 -4.80 10.09
C SER A 2 -1.18 -3.70 9.36
N PHE A 3 -1.68 -3.98 8.16
CA PHE A 3 -2.47 -3.05 7.36
C PHE A 3 -3.93 -3.49 7.29
N GLN A 4 -4.86 -2.57 7.58
CA GLN A 4 -6.29 -2.77 7.42
C GLN A 4 -6.80 -1.85 6.30
N PRO A 5 -7.15 -2.41 5.12
CA PRO A 5 -7.66 -1.61 4.02
C PRO A 5 -9.06 -1.07 4.33
N TRP A 6 -9.34 0.13 3.87
CA TRP A 6 -10.67 0.77 3.88
C TRP A 6 -11.27 0.84 2.48
N GLY A 7 -10.42 0.85 1.45
CA GLY A 7 -10.82 0.80 0.06
C GLY A 7 -9.61 0.70 -0.87
N SER A 8 -9.86 0.73 -2.17
CA SER A 8 -8.82 0.76 -3.20
C SER A 8 -9.15 1.80 -4.27
N LYS A 9 -8.10 2.32 -4.91
CA LYS A 9 -8.17 3.00 -6.18
C LYS A 9 -7.63 2.05 -7.25
N GLU A 10 -8.39 1.88 -8.32
CA GLU A 10 -8.01 1.06 -9.47
C GLU A 10 -7.84 1.98 -10.69
N GLU A 11 -6.69 1.89 -11.35
CA GLU A 11 -6.42 2.59 -12.60
C GLU A 11 -6.04 1.56 -13.67
N HIS A 12 -6.84 1.50 -14.74
CA HIS A 12 -6.54 0.71 -15.93
C HIS A 12 -5.87 1.61 -16.97
N ILE A 13 -4.55 1.50 -17.08
CA ILE A 13 -3.78 2.24 -18.08
C ILE A 13 -3.54 1.32 -19.28
N ASN A 14 -4.16 1.67 -20.42
CA ASN A 14 -3.88 1.07 -21.72
C ASN A 14 -3.05 2.05 -22.56
N VAL A 15 -1.74 2.12 -22.32
CA VAL A 15 -0.83 2.68 -23.33
C VAL A 15 -0.43 1.50 -24.21
N PHE A 16 -0.55 1.62 -25.53
CA PHE A 16 -0.41 0.57 -26.57
C PHE A 16 0.74 -0.48 -26.44
N LEU A 17 1.67 -0.31 -25.48
CA LEU A 17 2.81 -1.20 -25.19
C LEU A 17 2.89 -1.69 -23.72
N VAL A 18 2.08 -1.15 -22.81
CA VAL A 18 2.05 -1.50 -21.37
C VAL A 18 0.59 -1.58 -20.92
N ALA A 19 0.09 -2.81 -20.75
CA ALA A 19 -1.13 -3.05 -19.99
C ALA A 19 -0.72 -3.19 -18.52
N GLY A 20 -1.08 -2.20 -17.70
CA GLY A 20 -0.84 -2.22 -16.26
C GLY A 20 -2.16 -2.11 -15.52
N ASP A 21 -2.49 -3.13 -14.74
CA ASP A 21 -3.56 -3.05 -13.74
C ASP A 21 -2.95 -2.52 -12.44
N PHE A 22 -3.16 -1.23 -12.17
CA PHE A 22 -2.69 -0.61 -10.94
C PHE A 22 -3.80 -0.65 -9.89
N VAL A 23 -3.56 -1.38 -8.80
CA VAL A 23 -4.46 -1.44 -7.64
C VAL A 23 -3.72 -0.91 -6.41
N GLN A 24 -4.20 0.21 -5.88
CA GLN A 24 -3.66 0.83 -4.67
C GLN A 24 -4.73 0.84 -3.57
N ALA A 25 -4.54 0.00 -2.55
CA ALA A 25 -5.36 0.03 -1.36
C ALA A 25 -4.97 1.21 -0.46
N PHE A 26 -5.95 1.83 0.20
CA PHE A 26 -5.72 2.83 1.25
C PHE A 26 -6.41 2.37 2.54
N GLY A 27 -5.85 2.73 3.68
CA GLY A 27 -6.35 2.27 4.97
C GLY A 27 -5.44 2.70 6.12
N VAL A 28 -5.42 1.89 7.17
CA VAL A 28 -4.64 2.18 8.38
C VAL A 28 -3.64 1.09 8.71
N TYR A 29 -2.49 1.52 9.20
CA TYR A 29 -1.47 0.69 9.78
C TYR A 29 -1.57 0.69 11.31
N ASN A 30 -1.42 -0.49 11.89
CA ASN A 30 -1.31 -0.69 13.32
C ASN A 30 -0.09 -1.57 13.62
N GLY A 31 0.68 -1.22 14.64
CA GLY A 31 1.77 -2.03 15.14
C GLY A 31 3.00 -1.23 15.50
N THR A 32 4.11 -1.94 15.64
CA THR A 32 5.36 -1.39 16.16
C THR A 32 6.42 -1.34 15.09
N ILE A 33 7.18 -0.24 15.05
CA ILE A 33 8.42 -0.09 14.26
C ILE A 33 9.57 0.05 15.24
N GLU A 34 10.60 -0.76 15.05
CA GLU A 34 11.87 -0.65 15.76
C GLU A 34 12.88 0.02 14.84
N LEU A 35 13.49 1.11 15.29
CA LEU A 35 14.51 1.83 14.54
C LEU A 35 15.63 2.29 15.49
N PHE A 36 16.81 1.69 15.34
CA PHE A 36 17.93 1.83 16.29
C PHE A 36 17.45 1.49 17.71
N ASP A 37 17.72 2.36 18.68
CA ASP A 37 17.31 2.20 20.09
C ASP A 37 15.90 2.76 20.37
N HIS A 38 15.09 2.99 19.34
CA HIS A 38 13.76 3.57 19.48
C HIS A 38 12.67 2.61 19.00
N THR A 39 11.57 2.60 19.76
CA THR A 39 10.36 1.86 19.42
C THR A 39 9.24 2.87 19.17
N TYR A 40 8.67 2.82 17.96
CA TYR A 40 7.52 3.64 17.57
C TYR A 40 6.27 2.78 17.52
N VAL A 41 5.23 3.21 18.22
CA VAL A 41 3.91 2.58 18.16
C VAL A 41 3.05 3.38 17.19
N ILE A 42 2.50 2.69 16.21
CA ILE A 42 1.55 3.25 15.25
C ILE A 42 0.17 2.71 15.60
N GLU A 43 -0.75 3.61 15.91
CA GLU A 43 -2.17 3.34 16.10
C GLU A 43 -2.97 4.15 15.08
N ASN A 44 -3.73 3.46 14.23
CA ASN A 44 -4.55 4.03 13.17
C ASN A 44 -3.80 4.98 12.22
N GLY A 45 -2.53 4.67 11.91
CA GLY A 45 -1.72 5.48 11.01
C GLY A 45 -2.19 5.33 9.57
N PHE A 46 -2.69 6.39 8.94
CA PHE A 46 -3.15 6.33 7.55
C PHE A 46 -2.00 6.01 6.59
N GLY A 47 -2.27 5.19 5.58
CA GLY A 47 -1.32 4.92 4.52
C GLY A 47 -1.91 4.15 3.33
N VAL A 48 -1.04 3.86 2.37
CA VAL A 48 -1.39 3.22 1.10
C VAL A 48 -0.52 1.98 0.88
N ALA A 49 -1.10 0.96 0.25
CA ALA A 49 -0.41 -0.26 -0.14
C ALA A 49 -0.70 -0.52 -1.63
N GLU A 50 0.37 -0.57 -2.43
CA GLU A 50 0.29 -0.82 -3.87
C GLU A 50 0.54 -2.29 -4.16
N ASN A 51 -0.29 -2.91 -5.00
CA ASN A 51 -0.01 -4.23 -5.55
C ASN A 51 0.36 -4.07 -7.03
N HIS A 52 1.67 -4.00 -7.30
CA HIS A 52 2.18 -3.93 -8.66
C HIS A 52 2.29 -5.32 -9.27
N TYR A 53 1.33 -5.69 -10.13
CA TYR A 53 1.49 -6.83 -11.03
C TYR A 53 2.05 -6.33 -12.38
N ALA A 54 3.37 -6.42 -12.57
CA ALA A 54 4.00 -6.16 -13.87
C ALA A 54 4.28 -7.50 -14.56
N LYS A 55 3.67 -7.72 -15.73
CA LYS A 55 4.03 -8.83 -16.63
C LYS A 55 4.69 -8.23 -17.86
N TRP A 56 5.98 -8.47 -18.02
CA TRP A 56 6.79 -8.09 -19.18
C TRP A 56 6.81 -9.20 -20.24
#